data_AF-A0A2S2QJE7-F1
#
_entry.id   AF-A0A2S2QJE7-F1
#
_cell.length_a   1.000
_cell.length_b   1.000
_cell.length_c   1.000
_cell.angle_alpha   90.00
_cell.angle_beta   90.00
_cell.angle_gamma   90.00
#
_symmetry.space_group_name_H-M   'P 1'
#
loop_
_entity.id
_entity.type
_entity.pdbx_description
1 polymer ?
#
loop_
_entity_poly.entity_id
_entity_poly.type
_entity_poly.pdbx_seq_one_letter_code
_entity_poly.pdbx_strand_id
1 'polypeptide(L)'
;KENDFLKSELNYLRDKMNSTDQNNIDLVNEVNDRLSRSRNILIFNTSENDIISDEAVVNDLISNMKVYVSISKIQIGNSSIKNRPLGITFNEPSDVTTILTTIQREQMKSLRLELQQKRNNG
;
A
#
# COMPACT_ATOMS: atom_id res chain seq x y z
N LYS A 1 -14.87 45.34 -19.84
CA LYS A 1 -13.40 45.17 -19.96
C LYS A 1 -12.83 44.47 -18.73
N GLU A 2 -12.81 45.09 -17.55
CA GLU A 2 -12.24 44.47 -16.33
C GLU A 2 -13.06 43.25 -15.82
N ASN A 3 -14.40 43.31 -15.96
CA ASN A 3 -15.31 42.24 -15.57
C ASN A 3 -15.21 40.99 -16.47
N ASP A 4 -14.91 41.19 -17.76
CA ASP A 4 -14.80 40.10 -18.74
C ASP A 4 -13.48 39.33 -18.55
N PHE A 5 -12.42 40.05 -18.19
CA PHE A 5 -11.12 39.48 -17.83
C PHE A 5 -11.22 38.61 -16.57
N LEU A 6 -11.82 39.12 -15.49
CA LEU A 6 -12.02 38.37 -14.24
C LEU A 6 -12.90 37.12 -14.43
N LYS A 7 -13.93 37.19 -15.29
CA LYS A 7 -14.72 36.01 -15.65
C LYS A 7 -13.92 34.96 -16.41
N SER A 8 -13.07 35.39 -17.36
CA SER A 8 -12.20 34.47 -18.09
C SER A 8 -11.20 33.78 -17.16
N GLU A 9 -10.65 34.51 -16.19
CA GLU A 9 -9.69 33.98 -15.23
C GLU A 9 -10.33 33.01 -14.22
N LEU A 10 -11.55 33.31 -13.76
CA LEU A 10 -12.33 32.38 -12.93
C LEU A 10 -12.71 31.10 -13.68
N ASN A 11 -13.07 31.20 -14.96
CA ASN A 11 -13.36 30.03 -15.78
C ASN A 11 -12.10 29.18 -15.98
N TYR A 12 -10.96 29.80 -16.30
CA TYR A 12 -9.68 29.09 -16.42
C TYR A 12 -9.28 28.37 -15.11
N LEU A 13 -9.43 29.02 -13.96
CA LEU A 13 -9.14 28.40 -12.66
C LEU A 13 -10.10 27.25 -12.34
N ARG A 14 -11.39 27.41 -12.65
CA ARG A 14 -12.40 26.35 -12.48
C ARG A 14 -12.10 25.17 -13.39
N ASP A 15 -11.79 25.40 -14.66
CA ASP A 15 -11.43 24.36 -15.62
C ASP A 15 -10.14 23.65 -15.20
N LYS A 16 -9.17 24.40 -14.66
CA LYS A 16 -7.93 23.83 -14.12
C LYS A 16 -8.16 22.99 -12.87
N MET A 17 -9.00 23.42 -11.92
CA MET A 17 -9.40 22.58 -10.78
C MET A 17 -10.14 21.32 -11.25
N ASN A 18 -11.14 21.46 -12.11
CA ASN A 18 -11.91 20.33 -12.62
C ASN A 18 -11.03 19.32 -13.36
N SER A 19 -10.06 19.79 -14.16
CA SER A 19 -9.09 18.91 -14.83
C SER A 19 -8.13 18.23 -13.85
N THR A 20 -7.77 18.90 -12.75
CA THR A 20 -6.90 18.32 -11.71
C THR A 20 -7.64 17.25 -10.92
N ASP A 21 -8.91 17.52 -10.57
CA ASP A 21 -9.77 16.57 -9.87
C ASP A 21 -10.09 15.36 -10.73
N GLN A 22 -10.37 15.56 -12.02
CA GLN A 22 -10.59 14.46 -12.96
C GLN A 22 -9.32 13.60 -13.14
N ASN A 23 -8.15 14.23 -13.32
CA ASN A 23 -6.88 13.50 -13.40
C ASN A 23 -6.58 12.70 -12.12
N ASN A 24 -6.94 13.25 -10.96
CA ASN A 24 -6.79 12.55 -9.68
C ASN A 24 -7.76 11.37 -9.55
N ILE A 25 -9.01 11.52 -10.00
CA ILE A 25 -10.01 10.45 -10.02
C ILE A 25 -9.56 9.33 -10.96
N ASP A 26 -9.07 9.67 -12.15
CA ASP A 26 -8.60 8.70 -13.14
C ASP A 26 -7.37 7.93 -12.61
N LEU A 27 -6.45 8.60 -11.91
CA LEU A 27 -5.32 7.96 -11.26
C LEU A 27 -5.74 7.00 -10.15
N VAL A 28 -6.70 7.39 -9.31
CA VAL A 28 -7.24 6.54 -8.24
C VAL A 28 -7.93 5.31 -8.82
N ASN A 29 -8.70 5.48 -9.90
CA ASN A 29 -9.36 4.38 -10.60
C ASN A 29 -8.33 3.41 -11.20
N GLU A 30 -7.28 3.91 -11.84
CA GLU A 30 -6.20 3.08 -12.38
C GLU A 30 -5.45 2.31 -11.28
N VAL A 31 -5.17 2.96 -10.14
CA VAL A 31 -4.54 2.29 -8.99
C VAL A 31 -5.45 1.18 -8.46
N ASN A 32 -6.75 1.45 -8.32
CA ASN A 32 -7.72 0.46 -7.87
C ASN A 32 -7.86 -0.71 -8.86
N ASP A 33 -7.85 -0.44 -10.15
CA ASP A 33 -7.91 -1.48 -11.19
C ASP A 33 -6.64 -2.32 -11.27
N ARG A 34 -5.47 -1.72 -11.00
CA ARG A 34 -4.21 -2.47 -10.87
C ARG A 34 -4.21 -3.32 -9.61
N LEU A 35 -4.66 -2.78 -8.47
CA LEU A 35 -4.72 -3.52 -7.21
C LEU A 35 -5.71 -4.69 -7.28
N SER A 36 -6.88 -4.51 -7.92
CA SER A 36 -7.90 -5.54 -8.06
C SER A 36 -7.43 -6.77 -8.85
N ARG A 37 -6.39 -6.59 -9.70
CA ARG A 37 -5.76 -7.65 -10.50
C ARG A 37 -4.42 -8.11 -9.95
N SER A 38 -3.88 -7.42 -8.94
CA SER A 38 -2.57 -7.71 -8.38
C SER A 38 -2.60 -8.97 -7.52
N ARG A 39 -1.65 -9.87 -7.75
CA ARG A 39 -1.47 -11.10 -6.96
C ARG A 39 -0.14 -11.16 -6.23
N ASN A 40 0.68 -10.12 -6.34
CA ASN A 40 2.06 -10.14 -5.86
C ASN A 40 2.28 -9.09 -4.77
N ILE A 41 2.98 -9.46 -3.71
CA ILE A 41 3.49 -8.55 -2.67
C ILE A 41 5.00 -8.73 -2.58
N LEU A 42 5.71 -7.62 -2.36
CA LEU A 42 7.13 -7.61 -2.03
C LEU A 42 7.29 -7.19 -0.57
N ILE A 43 8.04 -7.99 0.20
CA ILE A 43 8.43 -7.68 1.57
C ILE A 43 9.90 -7.30 1.57
N PHE A 44 10.22 -6.13 2.11
CA PHE A 44 11.58 -5.61 2.20
C PHE A 44 12.13 -5.75 3.62
N ASN A 45 13.46 -5.73 3.75
CA ASN A 45 14.18 -5.75 5.03
C ASN A 45 13.86 -6.96 5.92
N THR A 46 13.53 -8.10 5.32
CA THR A 46 13.50 -9.36 6.05
C THR A 46 14.92 -9.73 6.46
N SER A 47 15.12 -10.10 7.72
CA SER A 47 16.43 -10.54 8.21
C SER A 47 16.83 -11.82 7.49
N GLU A 48 18.00 -11.82 6.84
CA GLU A 48 18.55 -13.07 6.33
C GLU A 48 19.00 -13.92 7.52
N ASN A 49 18.36 -15.08 7.70
CA ASN A 49 18.68 -15.98 8.78
C ASN A 49 18.85 -17.38 8.21
N ASP A 50 20.08 -17.89 8.21
CA ASP A 50 20.43 -19.19 7.62
C ASP A 50 19.70 -20.37 8.27
N ILE A 51 19.11 -20.16 9.46
CA ILE A 51 18.40 -21.18 10.24
C ILE A 51 16.91 -21.24 9.87
N ILE A 52 16.30 -20.12 9.47
CA ILE A 52 14.85 -20.01 9.24
C ILE A 52 14.61 -19.85 7.75
N SER A 53 13.82 -20.76 7.15
CA SER A 53 13.46 -20.64 5.75
C SER A 53 12.60 -19.40 5.49
N ASP A 54 12.78 -18.77 4.34
CA ASP A 54 11.96 -17.61 3.92
C ASP A 54 10.46 -17.94 3.91
N GLU A 55 10.10 -19.19 3.62
CA GLU A 55 8.72 -19.69 3.71
C GLU A 55 8.19 -19.67 5.15
N ALA A 56 9.00 -20.07 6.13
CA ALA A 56 8.62 -19.98 7.53
C ALA A 56 8.43 -18.52 7.98
N VAL A 57 9.29 -17.60 7.52
CA VAL A 57 9.14 -16.16 7.79
C VAL A 57 7.83 -15.61 7.21
N VAL A 58 7.51 -15.95 5.96
CA VAL A 58 6.26 -15.51 5.31
C VAL A 58 5.03 -16.07 6.02
N ASN A 59 5.05 -17.37 6.36
CA ASN A 59 3.95 -18.01 7.06
C ASN A 59 3.74 -17.42 8.45
N ASP A 60 4.82 -17.13 9.18
CA ASP A 60 4.76 -16.46 10.48
C ASP A 60 4.14 -15.06 10.35
N LEU A 61 4.62 -14.25 9.39
CA LEU A 61 4.09 -12.90 9.13
C LEU A 61 2.59 -12.91 8.83
N ILE A 62 2.13 -13.82 7.98
CA ILE A 62 0.71 -13.95 7.62
C ILE A 62 -0.11 -14.42 8.82
N SER A 63 0.40 -15.39 9.60
CA SER A 63 -0.30 -15.89 10.79
C SER A 63 -0.47 -14.80 11.85
N ASN A 64 0.54 -13.94 12.03
CA ASN A 64 0.51 -12.82 12.95
C ASN A 64 -0.52 -11.75 12.57
N MET A 65 -0.84 -11.61 11.28
CA MET A 65 -1.90 -10.72 10.79
C MET A 65 -3.31 -11.27 11.03
N LYS A 66 -3.45 -12.54 11.46
CA LYS A 66 -4.75 -13.22 11.68
C LYS A 66 -5.68 -13.18 10.46
N VAL A 67 -5.11 -13.24 9.26
CA VAL A 67 -5.83 -13.28 7.99
C VAL A 67 -5.66 -14.65 7.36
N TYR A 68 -6.73 -15.16 6.76
CA TYR A 68 -6.69 -16.39 5.97
C TYR A 68 -6.51 -16.02 4.50
N VAL A 69 -5.38 -16.41 3.92
CA VAL A 69 -4.99 -16.12 2.54
C VAL A 69 -4.40 -17.36 1.89
N SER A 70 -4.53 -17.47 0.58
CA SER A 70 -4.04 -18.63 -0.18
C SER A 70 -2.79 -18.27 -0.97
N ILE A 71 -1.63 -18.74 -0.50
CA ILE A 71 -0.33 -18.48 -1.14
C ILE A 71 -0.14 -19.47 -2.29
N SER A 72 0.21 -18.95 -3.47
CA SER A 72 0.55 -19.74 -4.66
C SER A 72 2.04 -20.07 -4.71
N LYS A 73 2.87 -19.05 -4.45
CA LYS A 73 4.32 -19.16 -4.58
C LYS A 73 5.01 -18.12 -3.69
N ILE A 74 6.14 -18.50 -3.12
CA ILE A 74 7.09 -17.57 -2.50
C ILE A 74 8.32 -17.52 -3.41
N GLN A 75 8.60 -16.35 -3.96
CA GLN A 75 9.75 -16.10 -4.81
C GLN A 75 10.85 -15.43 -3.98
N ILE A 76 11.93 -16.18 -3.79
CA ILE A 76 13.10 -15.75 -3.05
C ILE A 76 14.10 -15.16 -4.05
N GLY A 77 14.64 -13.97 -3.78
CA GLY A 77 15.76 -13.42 -4.56
C GLY A 77 17.01 -14.31 -4.44
N ASN A 78 17.93 -14.25 -5.41
CA ASN A 78 19.19 -14.98 -5.30
C ASN A 78 19.95 -14.55 -4.03
N SER A 79 20.58 -15.51 -3.33
CA SER A 79 21.36 -15.26 -2.11
C SER A 79 22.34 -14.10 -2.32
N SER A 80 22.31 -13.12 -1.43
CA SER A 80 23.10 -11.89 -1.55
C SER A 80 23.58 -11.44 -0.17
N ILE A 81 24.61 -10.61 -0.09
CA ILE A 81 25.12 -10.08 1.20
C ILE A 81 24.15 -9.04 1.81
N LYS A 82 23.15 -8.58 1.05
CA LYS A 82 22.14 -7.59 1.47
C LYS A 82 20.78 -8.26 1.66
N ASN A 83 20.00 -7.78 2.63
CA ASN A 83 18.60 -8.15 2.82
C ASN A 83 17.84 -8.09 1.50
N ARG A 84 17.54 -9.26 0.93
CA ARG A 84 16.80 -9.39 -0.32
C ARG A 84 15.30 -9.21 -0.09
N PRO A 85 14.56 -8.64 -1.06
CA PRO A 85 13.12 -8.63 -0.99
C PRO A 85 12.56 -10.06 -1.16
N LEU A 86 11.54 -10.39 -0.36
CA LEU A 86 10.77 -11.62 -0.52
C LEU A 86 9.52 -11.32 -1.35
N GLY A 87 9.37 -12.03 -2.47
CA GLY A 87 8.17 -11.99 -3.28
C GLY A 87 7.17 -13.04 -2.84
N ILE A 88 5.90 -12.65 -2.72
CA ILE A 88 4.79 -13.57 -2.44
C ILE A 88 3.78 -13.41 -3.56
N THR A 89 3.38 -14.52 -4.17
CA THR A 89 2.29 -14.60 -5.13
C THR A 89 1.12 -15.33 -4.48
N PHE A 90 -0.07 -14.72 -4.50
CA PHE A 90 -1.31 -15.28 -4.00
C PHE A 90 -2.12 -15.95 -5.11
N ASN A 91 -2.97 -16.90 -4.74
CA ASN A 91 -3.90 -17.53 -5.68
C ASN A 91 -4.98 -16.53 -6.12
N GLU A 92 -5.51 -15.75 -5.16
CA GLU A 92 -6.57 -14.76 -5.40
C GLU A 92 -6.08 -13.31 -5.23
N PRO A 93 -6.42 -12.39 -6.15
CA PRO A 93 -6.10 -10.96 -5.97
C PRO A 93 -6.72 -10.32 -4.71
N SER A 94 -7.85 -10.85 -4.24
CA SER A 94 -8.50 -10.41 -3.01
C SER A 94 -7.61 -10.58 -1.77
N ASP A 95 -6.69 -11.55 -1.80
CA ASP A 95 -5.77 -11.80 -0.69
C ASP A 95 -4.76 -10.66 -0.55
N VAL A 96 -4.27 -10.12 -1.66
CA VAL A 96 -3.38 -8.94 -1.67
C VAL A 96 -4.09 -7.75 -1.02
N THR A 97 -5.34 -7.50 -1.41
CA THR A 97 -6.15 -6.42 -0.85
C THR A 97 -6.37 -6.63 0.65
N THR A 98 -6.65 -7.86 1.07
CA THR A 98 -6.85 -8.22 2.49
C THR A 98 -5.61 -7.96 3.32
N ILE A 99 -4.42 -8.37 2.82
CA ILE A 99 -3.15 -8.12 3.51
C ILE A 99 -2.87 -6.62 3.63
N LEU A 100 -2.89 -5.89 2.50
CA LEU A 100 -2.52 -4.47 2.49
C LEU A 100 -3.45 -3.62 3.37
N THR A 101 -4.76 -3.88 3.31
CA THR A 101 -5.74 -3.17 4.15
C THR A 101 -5.57 -3.50 5.63
N THR A 102 -5.20 -4.73 5.98
CA THR A 102 -4.90 -5.12 7.37
C THR A 102 -3.68 -4.37 7.89
N ILE A 103 -2.58 -4.36 7.13
CA ILE A 103 -1.36 -3.60 7.48
C ILE A 103 -1.67 -2.12 7.69
N GLN A 104 -2.40 -1.51 6.75
CA GLN A 104 -2.75 -0.09 6.81
C GLN A 104 -3.59 0.22 8.06
N ARG A 105 -4.55 -0.64 8.41
CA ARG A 105 -5.36 -0.48 9.62
C ARG A 105 -4.53 -0.53 10.89
N GLU A 106 -3.58 -1.46 10.99
CA GLU A 106 -2.71 -1.57 12.17
C GLU A 106 -1.76 -0.37 12.29
N GLN A 107 -1.17 0.11 11.19
CA GLN A 107 -0.35 1.32 11.20
C GLN A 107 -1.15 2.55 11.66
N MET A 108 -2.38 2.71 11.18
CA MET A 108 -3.25 3.81 11.57
C MET A 108 -3.67 3.73 13.05
N LYS A 109 -3.86 2.53 13.61
CA LYS A 109 -4.12 2.34 15.04
C LYS A 109 -2.92 2.79 15.88
N SER A 110 -1.72 2.33 15.52
CA SER A 110 -0.48 2.69 16.22
C SER A 110 -0.23 4.20 16.20
N LEU A 111 -0.40 4.84 15.04
CA LEU A 111 -0.24 6.30 14.91
C LEU A 111 -1.23 7.07 15.80
N ARG A 112 -2.50 6.63 15.86
CA ARG A 112 -3.51 7.26 16.72
C ARG A 112 -3.14 7.16 18.20
N LEU A 113 -2.65 6.00 18.64
CA LEU A 113 -2.21 5.79 20.02
C LEU A 113 -1.02 6.69 20.37
N GLU A 114 -0.03 6.79 19.48
CA GLU A 114 1.13 7.66 19.68
C GLU A 114 0.73 9.13 19.79
N LEU A 115 -0.19 9.58 18.93
CA LEU A 115 -0.72 10.96 18.97
C LEU A 115 -1.51 11.24 20.25
N GLN A 116 -2.25 10.26 20.78
CA GLN A 116 -2.97 10.41 22.05
C GLN A 116 -2.00 10.51 23.23
N GLN A 117 -0.96 9.67 23.27
CA GLN A 117 0.06 9.70 24.31
C GLN A 117 0.81 11.04 24.32
N LYS A 118 1.17 11.57 23.14
CA LYS A 118 1.80 12.90 23.03
C LYS A 118 0.91 14.02 23.55
N ARG A 119 -0.42 13.95 23.37
CA ARG A 119 -1.37 14.94 23.90
C ARG A 119 -1.61 14.82 25.41
N ASN A 120 -1.42 13.63 25.98
CA ASN A 120 -1.61 13.40 27.41
C ASN A 120 -0.36 13.74 28.23
N ASN A 121 0.81 13.82 27.59
CA ASN A 121 2.11 14.06 28.23
C ASN A 121 2.69 15.46 27.95
N GLY A 122 1.96 16.34 27.27
CA GLY A 122 2.34 17.73 26.99
C GLY A 122 1.24 18.69 27.42
#